data_AF-K2E7S6-F1
#
_entry.id   AF-K2E7S6-F1
#
_cell.length_a   1.000
_cell.length_b   1.000
_cell.length_c   1.000
_cell.angle_alpha   90.00
_cell.angle_beta   90.00
_cell.angle_gamma   90.00
#
_symmetry.space_group_name_H-M   'P 1'
#
loop_
_entity.id
_entity.type
_entity.pdbx_description
1 polymer ?
#
loop_
_entity_poly.entity_id
_entity_poly.type
_entity_poly.pdbx_seq_one_letter_code
_entity_poly.pdbx_strand_id
1 'polypeptide(L)'
;MPLKSNGKNNYTGNLPFKRAQKAPSFIVPQSNVLNLKEVIKGKEKKPKSQKGSFRQKRRRTTTAFLITFQKNWPKKVAIFLSVAVILILPIFIMDFYQTAKETKGRVLGISTEGYQHLDTAQDYFQELELEKAANEFKLANNNFNAALSELNKINFVLKGLIKLIPYAGSTFVSGENLLKTGIDISKAGDLITEAMS
;
A
#
# COMPACT_ATOMS: atom_id res chain seq x y z
N MET A 1 12.06 -23.34 -58.00
CA MET A 1 13.24 -23.91 -57.33
C MET A 1 13.01 -23.84 -55.82
N PRO A 2 12.82 -24.96 -55.10
CA PRO A 2 12.61 -24.94 -53.65
C PRO A 2 13.89 -25.34 -52.89
N LEU A 3 14.29 -24.55 -51.89
CA LEU A 3 15.38 -24.90 -50.97
C LEU A 3 14.82 -25.21 -49.56
N LYS A 4 14.82 -26.51 -49.30
CA LYS A 4 15.15 -27.26 -48.06
C LYS A 4 15.09 -26.54 -46.71
N SER A 5 14.14 -27.04 -45.92
CA SER A 5 14.10 -27.09 -44.45
C SER A 5 15.34 -27.76 -43.84
N ASN A 6 15.89 -27.13 -42.79
CA ASN A 6 16.87 -27.68 -41.83
C ASN A 6 16.92 -26.70 -40.64
N GLY A 7 16.97 -27.04 -39.36
CA GLY A 7 16.99 -28.29 -38.62
C GLY A 7 16.79 -27.89 -37.15
N LYS A 8 16.16 -28.80 -36.40
CA LYS A 8 15.86 -28.70 -34.97
C LYS A 8 17.12 -28.46 -34.15
N ASN A 9 17.04 -27.64 -33.10
CA ASN A 9 17.89 -27.78 -31.92
C ASN A 9 17.14 -27.36 -30.65
N ASN A 10 16.86 -28.36 -29.83
CA ASN A 10 16.33 -28.26 -28.48
C ASN A 10 17.48 -27.91 -27.53
N TYR A 11 17.35 -26.87 -26.71
CA TYR A 11 18.13 -26.73 -25.48
C TYR A 11 17.24 -26.31 -24.32
N THR A 12 16.93 -27.32 -23.53
CA THR A 12 16.33 -27.31 -22.20
C THR A 12 17.30 -26.68 -21.20
N GLY A 13 17.02 -25.44 -20.78
CA GLY A 13 17.72 -24.77 -19.67
C GLY A 13 17.01 -25.01 -18.34
N ASN A 14 17.42 -26.06 -17.63
CA ASN A 14 17.03 -26.34 -16.25
C ASN A 14 17.41 -25.18 -15.32
N LEU A 15 16.42 -24.51 -14.72
CA LEU A 15 16.63 -23.63 -13.58
C LEU A 15 16.85 -24.45 -12.30
N PRO A 16 17.94 -24.24 -11.55
CA PRO A 16 18.09 -24.88 -10.24
C PRO A 16 17.20 -24.18 -9.20
N PHE A 17 16.10 -24.85 -8.84
CA PHE A 17 15.33 -24.59 -7.63
C PHE A 17 16.26 -24.66 -6.40
N LYS A 18 16.63 -23.50 -5.84
CA LYS A 18 17.41 -23.39 -4.61
C LYS A 18 16.51 -22.92 -3.45
N ARG A 19 16.30 -23.87 -2.54
CA ARG A 19 16.06 -23.74 -1.09
C ARG A 19 14.73 -23.15 -0.64
N ALA A 20 13.85 -24.07 -0.27
CA ALA A 20 12.88 -23.92 0.79
C ALA A 20 13.52 -23.29 2.05
N GLN A 21 13.10 -22.08 2.40
CA GLN A 21 13.37 -21.51 3.70
C GLN A 21 12.47 -22.22 4.71
N LYS A 22 13.13 -22.99 5.57
CA LYS A 22 12.57 -23.67 6.74
C LYS A 22 11.91 -22.63 7.65
N ALA A 23 10.59 -22.69 7.78
CA ALA A 23 9.84 -21.82 8.69
C ALA A 23 10.33 -22.02 10.14
N PRO A 24 10.46 -20.94 10.94
CA PRO A 24 10.77 -21.07 12.36
C PRO A 24 9.58 -21.73 13.07
N SER A 25 9.84 -22.88 13.72
CA SER A 25 8.90 -23.54 14.61
C SER A 25 8.59 -22.64 15.79
N PHE A 26 7.37 -22.08 15.81
CA PHE A 26 6.85 -21.32 16.94
C PHE A 26 6.54 -22.29 18.08
N ILE A 27 7.40 -22.29 19.10
CA ILE A 27 7.21 -23.06 20.34
C ILE A 27 6.18 -22.30 21.19
N VAL A 28 4.94 -22.79 21.20
CA VAL A 28 3.91 -22.33 22.15
C VAL A 28 4.13 -23.06 23.48
N PRO A 29 4.40 -22.36 24.60
CA PRO A 29 4.42 -23.00 25.91
C PRO A 29 3.00 -23.43 26.30
N GLN A 30 2.76 -24.75 26.27
CA GLN A 30 1.62 -25.39 26.91
C GLN A 30 1.90 -25.58 28.39
N SER A 31 1.58 -24.59 29.22
CA SER A 31 1.31 -24.82 30.63
C SER A 31 0.58 -23.62 31.22
N ASN A 32 -0.74 -23.72 31.27
CA ASN A 32 -1.59 -23.21 32.36
C ASN A 32 -3.05 -23.51 32.04
N VAL A 33 -3.37 -24.79 31.88
CA VAL A 33 -4.75 -25.27 32.03
C VAL A 33 -4.93 -25.54 33.51
N LEU A 34 -5.14 -24.46 34.29
CA LEU A 34 -5.54 -24.59 35.69
C LEU A 34 -6.93 -25.20 35.74
N ASN A 35 -6.93 -26.46 36.18
CA ASN A 35 -8.07 -27.31 36.53
C ASN A 35 -9.12 -26.54 37.35
N LEU A 36 -10.19 -26.08 36.69
CA LEU A 36 -11.34 -25.44 37.33
C LEU A 36 -12.34 -26.43 37.96
N LYS A 37 -11.99 -27.72 38.08
CA LYS A 37 -12.90 -28.78 38.55
C LYS A 37 -12.67 -29.28 39.99
N GLU A 38 -11.61 -28.84 40.68
CA GLU A 38 -11.34 -29.31 42.06
C GLU A 38 -11.73 -28.34 43.18
N VAL A 39 -12.18 -27.10 42.88
CA VAL A 39 -12.55 -26.11 43.92
C VAL A 39 -14.04 -26.14 44.27
N ILE A 40 -14.72 -27.28 44.05
CA ILE A 40 -16.12 -27.47 44.47
C ILE A 40 -16.27 -28.84 45.15
N LYS A 41 -15.71 -28.98 46.35
CA LYS A 41 -16.17 -29.93 47.38
C LYS A 41 -15.39 -29.72 48.68
N GLY A 42 -15.94 -28.89 49.55
CA GLY A 42 -15.41 -28.68 50.91
C GLY A 42 -16.55 -28.26 51.83
N LYS A 43 -17.37 -29.25 52.22
CA LYS A 43 -18.42 -29.13 53.23
C LYS A 43 -17.79 -28.97 54.63
N GLU A 44 -18.51 -28.20 55.44
CA GLU A 44 -18.65 -28.28 56.91
C GLU A 44 -17.42 -28.02 57.79
N LYS A 45 -17.51 -26.93 58.57
CA LYS A 45 -17.57 -26.99 60.04
C LYS A 45 -17.95 -25.62 60.64
N LYS A 46 -19.01 -25.61 61.45
CA LYS A 46 -19.38 -24.48 62.33
C LYS A 46 -18.46 -24.48 63.55
N PRO A 47 -18.08 -23.30 64.07
CA PRO A 47 -18.07 -23.10 65.50
C PRO A 47 -18.90 -21.87 65.93
N LYS A 48 -19.45 -22.03 67.14
CA LYS A 48 -20.35 -21.12 67.85
C LYS A 48 -19.60 -19.89 68.38
N SER A 49 -20.36 -18.79 68.45
CA SER A 49 -20.37 -17.79 69.54
C SER A 49 -19.07 -17.08 69.91
N GLN A 50 -18.97 -15.81 69.50
CA GLN A 50 -18.50 -14.77 70.43
C GLN A 50 -19.17 -13.43 70.12
N LYS A 51 -20.00 -12.97 71.07
CA LYS A 51 -20.51 -11.61 71.18
C LYS A 51 -19.33 -10.67 71.41
N GLY A 52 -19.20 -9.68 70.53
CA GLY A 52 -18.23 -8.60 70.66
C GLY A 52 -18.72 -7.41 69.84
N SER A 53 -19.53 -6.57 70.48
CA SER A 53 -19.97 -5.28 69.96
C SER A 53 -18.78 -4.34 69.82
N PHE A 54 -18.08 -4.39 68.69
CA PHE A 54 -17.09 -3.38 68.33
C PHE A 54 -17.54 -2.61 67.10
N ARG A 55 -18.11 -1.45 67.40
CA ARG A 55 -17.99 -0.18 66.66
C ARG A 55 -17.93 -0.29 65.14
N GLN A 56 -19.14 -0.31 64.59
CA GLN A 56 -19.58 0.44 63.43
C GLN A 56 -18.74 1.72 63.15
N LYS A 57 -17.67 1.61 62.35
CA LYS A 57 -17.16 2.72 61.53
C LYS A 57 -16.37 2.23 60.32
N ARG A 58 -16.95 1.32 59.54
CA ARG A 58 -16.54 1.12 58.14
C ARG A 58 -17.03 2.32 57.34
N ARG A 59 -16.25 3.41 57.33
CA ARG A 59 -16.34 4.41 56.27
C ARG A 59 -15.85 3.75 54.98
N ARG A 60 -16.79 3.16 54.26
CA ARG A 60 -16.70 2.97 52.81
C ARG A 60 -16.55 4.35 52.19
N THR A 61 -15.33 4.75 51.84
CA THR A 61 -15.09 5.73 50.78
C THR A 61 -14.56 4.98 49.56
N THR A 62 -15.31 3.96 49.16
CA THR A 62 -15.28 3.46 47.80
C THR A 62 -15.76 4.58 46.89
N THR A 63 -14.81 5.26 46.25
CA THR A 63 -14.82 5.45 44.79
C THR A 63 -16.21 5.55 44.16
N ALA A 64 -16.82 6.71 44.30
CA ALA A 64 -17.91 7.14 43.43
C ALA A 64 -17.56 8.53 42.88
N PHE A 65 -16.38 8.65 42.27
CA PHE A 65 -16.18 9.67 41.23
C PHE A 65 -16.99 9.21 40.03
N LEU A 66 -18.32 9.34 40.15
CA LEU A 66 -19.25 9.11 39.06
C LEU A 66 -18.98 10.23 38.07
N ILE A 67 -18.25 9.90 37.02
CA ILE A 67 -18.15 10.70 35.82
C ILE A 67 -19.57 10.74 35.25
N THR A 68 -20.36 11.73 35.65
CA THR A 68 -21.55 12.12 34.91
C THR A 68 -21.06 12.72 33.60
N PHE A 69 -20.72 11.86 32.64
CA PHE A 69 -20.46 12.26 31.26
C PHE A 69 -21.73 12.95 30.76
N GLN A 70 -21.71 14.28 30.74
CA GLN A 70 -22.82 15.07 30.25
C GLN A 70 -23.15 14.62 28.83
N LYS A 71 -24.43 14.32 28.58
CA LYS A 71 -25.01 13.84 27.31
C LYS A 71 -24.58 14.64 26.06
N ASN A 72 -24.11 15.88 26.25
CA ASN A 72 -23.68 16.79 25.17
C ASN A 72 -22.16 16.87 24.94
N TRP A 73 -21.33 16.14 25.69
CA TRP A 73 -19.88 16.08 25.46
C TRP A 73 -19.48 15.72 24.01
N PRO A 74 -20.09 14.72 23.33
CA PRO A 74 -19.68 14.38 21.96
C PRO A 74 -19.92 15.53 20.97
N LYS A 75 -20.97 16.34 21.19
CA LYS A 75 -21.22 17.54 20.36
C LYS A 75 -20.12 18.59 20.53
N LYS A 76 -19.68 18.82 21.77
CA LYS A 76 -18.60 19.77 22.08
C LYS A 76 -17.26 19.32 21.49
N VAL A 77 -16.96 18.02 21.59
CA VAL A 77 -15.76 17.42 20.98
C VAL A 77 -15.82 17.49 19.46
N ALA A 78 -16.97 17.20 18.85
CA ALA A 78 -17.13 17.30 17.40
C ALA A 78 -16.89 18.72 16.89
N ILE A 79 -17.47 19.74 17.54
CA ILE A 79 -17.26 21.15 17.17
C ILE A 79 -15.78 21.52 17.31
N PHE A 80 -15.14 21.15 18.42
CA PHE A 80 -13.72 21.41 18.63
C PHE A 80 -12.85 20.76 17.54
N LEU A 81 -13.11 19.48 17.22
CA LEU A 81 -12.41 18.78 16.14
C LEU A 81 -12.65 19.44 14.78
N SER A 82 -13.88 19.84 14.46
CA SER A 82 -14.17 20.53 13.20
C SER A 82 -13.41 21.85 13.09
N VAL A 83 -13.40 22.66 14.15
CA VAL A 83 -12.66 23.93 14.17
C VAL A 83 -11.15 23.69 14.05
N ALA A 84 -10.62 22.69 14.76
CA ALA A 84 -9.21 22.32 14.67
C ALA A 84 -8.83 21.86 13.25
N VAL A 85 -9.66 21.01 12.62
CA VAL A 85 -9.44 20.58 11.23
C VAL A 85 -9.47 21.79 10.30
N ILE A 86 -10.46 22.67 10.41
CA ILE A 86 -10.57 23.88 9.59
C ILE A 86 -9.34 24.80 9.74
N LEU A 87 -8.77 24.89 10.94
CA LEU A 87 -7.55 25.67 11.19
C LEU A 87 -6.28 25.03 10.62
N ILE A 88 -6.19 23.70 10.63
CA ILE A 88 -5.01 22.96 10.16
C ILE A 88 -5.04 22.75 8.62
N LEU A 89 -6.23 22.65 8.04
CA LEU A 89 -6.45 22.35 6.62
C LEU A 89 -5.69 23.29 5.65
N PRO A 90 -5.68 24.63 5.84
CA PRO A 90 -5.04 25.55 4.91
C PRO A 90 -3.52 25.32 4.81
N ILE A 91 -2.88 25.03 5.95
CA ILE A 91 -1.45 24.75 6.03
C ILE A 91 -1.15 23.47 5.21
N PHE A 92 -1.99 22.45 5.39
CA PHE A 92 -1.84 21.18 4.69
C PHE A 92 -2.09 21.30 3.17
N ILE A 93 -3.04 22.14 2.75
CA ILE A 93 -3.33 22.38 1.33
C ILE A 93 -2.13 23.03 0.62
N MET A 94 -1.47 24.00 1.27
CA MET A 94 -0.38 24.74 0.63
C MET A 94 0.82 23.82 0.33
N ASP A 95 1.22 23.03 1.32
CA ASP A 95 2.31 22.04 1.17
C ASP A 95 1.95 20.95 0.14
N PHE A 96 0.70 20.49 0.18
CA PHE A 96 0.19 19.51 -0.79
C PHE A 96 0.20 20.06 -2.22
N TYR A 97 -0.23 21.31 -2.43
CA TYR A 97 -0.29 21.91 -3.76
C TYR A 97 1.10 22.01 -4.39
N GLN A 98 2.10 22.39 -3.61
CA GLN A 98 3.48 22.49 -4.07
C GLN A 98 4.04 21.12 -4.45
N THR A 99 3.90 20.14 -3.57
CA THR A 99 4.31 18.75 -3.84
C THR A 99 3.61 18.17 -5.07
N ALA A 100 2.29 18.37 -5.20
CA ALA A 100 1.52 17.88 -6.33
C ALA A 100 1.95 18.52 -7.65
N LYS A 101 2.26 19.83 -7.64
CA LYS A 101 2.75 20.56 -8.82
C LYS A 101 4.14 20.06 -9.23
N GLU A 102 5.04 19.85 -8.28
CA GLU A 102 6.38 19.32 -8.55
C GLU A 102 6.34 17.89 -9.10
N THR A 103 5.58 17.00 -8.46
CA THR A 103 5.38 15.63 -8.95
C THR A 103 4.76 15.63 -10.35
N LYS A 104 3.74 16.47 -10.60
CA LYS A 104 3.16 16.62 -11.95
C LYS A 104 4.22 17.06 -12.96
N GLY A 105 5.05 18.04 -12.63
CA GLY A 105 6.13 18.51 -13.49
C GLY A 105 7.15 17.41 -13.81
N ARG A 106 7.60 16.66 -12.79
CA ARG A 106 8.52 15.53 -12.97
C ARG A 106 7.93 14.41 -13.81
N VAL A 107 6.70 13.99 -13.51
CA VAL A 107 5.98 12.96 -14.28
C VAL A 107 5.84 13.40 -15.74
N LEU A 108 5.45 14.65 -15.98
CA LEU A 108 5.26 15.17 -17.33
C LEU A 108 6.58 15.21 -18.11
N GLY A 109 7.66 15.71 -17.49
CA GLY A 109 8.99 15.75 -18.10
C GLY A 109 9.47 14.37 -18.52
N ILE A 110 9.50 13.42 -17.58
CA ILE A 110 9.96 12.04 -17.83
C ILE A 110 9.05 11.34 -18.87
N SER A 111 7.73 11.55 -18.81
CA SER A 111 6.81 10.95 -19.79
C SER A 111 6.97 11.54 -21.19
N THR A 112 7.38 12.81 -21.29
CA THR A 112 7.64 13.48 -22.57
C THR A 112 8.91 12.91 -23.21
N GLU A 113 9.95 12.70 -22.41
CA GLU A 113 11.16 12.00 -22.86
C GLU A 113 10.83 10.56 -23.28
N GLY A 114 10.00 9.85 -22.51
CA GLY A 114 9.52 8.51 -22.91
C GLY A 114 8.75 8.49 -24.23
N TYR A 115 7.92 9.50 -24.49
CA TYR A 115 7.23 9.67 -25.76
C TYR A 115 8.19 9.97 -26.91
N GLN A 116 9.21 10.81 -26.71
CA GLN A 116 10.22 11.09 -27.74
C GLN A 116 11.01 9.83 -28.13
N HIS A 117 11.33 8.96 -27.17
CA HIS A 117 11.93 7.67 -27.47
C HIS A 117 10.98 6.74 -28.23
N LEU A 118 9.67 6.75 -27.94
CA LEU A 118 8.69 6.00 -28.75
C LEU A 118 8.63 6.49 -30.20
N ASP A 119 8.61 7.81 -30.40
CA ASP A 119 8.59 8.45 -31.71
C ASP A 119 9.84 8.08 -32.51
N THR A 120 11.02 8.19 -31.87
CA THR A 120 12.31 7.81 -32.47
C THR A 120 12.38 6.31 -32.77
N ALA A 121 11.86 5.45 -31.88
CA ALA A 121 11.79 4.01 -32.09
C ALA A 121 10.94 3.67 -33.33
N GLN A 122 9.82 4.38 -33.52
CA GLN A 122 8.95 4.23 -34.67
C GLN A 122 9.67 4.60 -35.97
N ASP A 123 10.50 5.64 -35.98
CA ASP A 123 11.30 6.02 -37.15
C ASP A 123 12.34 4.94 -37.50
N TYR A 124 13.13 4.48 -36.52
CA TYR A 124 14.09 3.37 -36.74
C TYR A 124 13.40 2.08 -37.17
N PHE A 125 12.20 1.80 -36.67
CA PHE A 125 11.42 0.64 -37.06
C PHE A 125 11.02 0.71 -38.55
N GLN A 126 10.61 1.90 -39.03
CA GLN A 126 10.27 2.11 -40.45
C GLN A 126 11.50 1.99 -41.36
N GLU A 127 12.67 2.36 -40.86
CA GLU A 127 13.95 2.24 -41.57
C GLU A 127 14.55 0.82 -41.51
N LEU A 128 13.86 -0.14 -40.86
CA LEU A 128 14.32 -1.51 -40.61
C LEU A 128 15.60 -1.59 -39.76
N GLU A 129 15.93 -0.54 -39.01
CA GLU A 129 17.03 -0.51 -38.06
C GLU A 129 16.61 -1.10 -36.70
N LEU A 130 16.27 -2.40 -36.71
CA LEU A 130 15.59 -3.09 -35.59
C LEU A 130 16.35 -3.04 -34.25
N GLU A 131 17.68 -3.12 -34.27
CA GLU A 131 18.50 -3.02 -33.05
C GLU A 131 18.40 -1.63 -32.39
N LYS A 132 18.38 -0.56 -33.20
CA LYS A 132 18.20 0.80 -32.70
C LYS A 132 16.79 1.02 -32.18
N ALA A 133 15.78 0.54 -32.93
CA ALA A 133 14.39 0.60 -32.52
C ALA A 133 14.16 -0.11 -31.16
N ALA A 134 14.70 -1.32 -30.98
CA ALA A 134 14.63 -2.05 -29.71
C ALA A 134 15.23 -1.24 -28.54
N ASN A 135 16.40 -0.63 -28.75
CA ASN A 135 17.02 0.20 -27.73
C ASN A 135 16.15 1.41 -27.36
N GLU A 136 15.58 2.11 -28.34
CA GLU A 136 14.68 3.24 -28.10
C GLU A 136 13.38 2.81 -27.38
N PHE A 137 12.78 1.67 -27.76
CA PHE A 137 11.64 1.10 -27.03
C PHE A 137 11.97 0.81 -25.55
N LYS A 138 13.17 0.29 -25.29
CA LYS A 138 13.64 0.02 -23.92
C LYS A 138 13.83 1.32 -23.11
N LEU A 139 14.38 2.37 -23.72
CA LEU A 139 14.51 3.69 -23.11
C LEU A 139 13.14 4.30 -22.80
N ALA A 140 12.21 4.24 -23.74
CA ALA A 140 10.82 4.66 -23.53
C ALA A 140 10.16 3.92 -22.35
N ASN A 141 10.28 2.59 -22.31
CA ASN A 141 9.76 1.78 -21.20
C ASN A 141 10.37 2.21 -19.85
N ASN A 142 11.68 2.45 -19.80
CA ASN A 142 12.35 2.91 -18.57
C ASN A 142 11.79 4.27 -18.10
N ASN A 143 11.61 5.22 -19.01
CA ASN A 143 11.05 6.52 -18.70
C ASN A 143 9.60 6.44 -18.22
N PHE A 144 8.73 5.68 -18.90
CA PHE A 144 7.36 5.52 -18.42
C PHE A 144 7.28 4.82 -17.06
N ASN A 145 8.14 3.84 -16.79
CA ASN A 145 8.23 3.22 -15.46
C ASN A 145 8.72 4.20 -14.39
N ALA A 146 9.70 5.05 -14.71
CA ALA A 146 10.18 6.09 -13.81
C ALA A 146 9.10 7.15 -13.53
N ALA A 147 8.36 7.57 -14.56
CA ALA A 147 7.22 8.47 -14.43
C ALA A 147 6.10 7.84 -13.56
N LEU A 148 5.80 6.56 -13.76
CA LEU A 148 4.82 5.82 -12.95
C LEU A 148 5.29 5.70 -11.49
N SER A 149 6.58 5.47 -11.26
CA SER A 149 7.18 5.46 -9.92
C SER A 149 7.05 6.81 -9.22
N GLU A 150 7.32 7.91 -9.94
CA GLU A 150 7.18 9.28 -9.41
C GLU A 150 5.71 9.62 -9.07
N LEU A 151 4.77 9.26 -9.96
CA LEU A 151 3.34 9.34 -9.67
C LEU A 151 2.97 8.49 -8.43
N ASN A 152 3.67 7.38 -8.24
CA ASN A 152 3.41 6.46 -7.15
C ASN A 152 3.95 6.89 -5.79
N LYS A 153 4.91 7.82 -5.74
CA LYS A 153 5.44 8.40 -4.48
C LYS A 153 4.42 9.23 -3.71
N ILE A 154 3.32 9.64 -4.34
CA ILE A 154 2.21 10.31 -3.65
C ILE A 154 1.66 9.37 -2.57
N ASN A 155 1.54 9.87 -1.34
CA ASN A 155 1.04 9.11 -0.19
C ASN A 155 -0.28 8.38 -0.52
N PHE A 156 -0.41 7.13 -0.08
CA PHE A 156 -1.59 6.30 -0.34
C PHE A 156 -2.90 6.97 0.13
N VAL A 157 -2.87 7.63 1.29
CA VAL A 157 -4.00 8.40 1.83
C VAL A 157 -4.40 9.54 0.89
N LEU A 158 -3.42 10.28 0.37
CA LEU A 158 -3.64 11.37 -0.58
C LEU A 158 -4.20 10.86 -1.91
N LYS A 159 -3.67 9.75 -2.44
CA LYS A 159 -4.22 9.10 -3.64
C LYS A 159 -5.69 8.72 -3.45
N GLY A 160 -6.04 8.18 -2.28
CA GLY A 160 -7.43 7.88 -1.94
C GLY A 160 -8.31 9.12 -1.98
N LEU A 161 -7.89 10.19 -1.29
CA LEU A 161 -8.63 11.46 -1.26
C LEU A 161 -8.77 12.08 -2.66
N ILE A 162 -7.72 12.09 -3.48
CA ILE A 162 -7.75 12.61 -4.85
C ILE A 162 -8.72 11.81 -5.71
N LYS A 163 -8.74 10.48 -5.59
CA LYS A 163 -9.63 9.60 -6.34
C LYS A 163 -11.12 9.80 -6.01
N LEU A 164 -11.45 10.31 -4.83
CA LEU A 164 -12.82 10.64 -4.44
C LEU A 164 -13.31 11.97 -5.05
N ILE A 165 -12.39 12.86 -5.47
CA ILE A 165 -12.75 14.14 -6.09
C ILE A 165 -13.03 13.90 -7.58
N PRO A 166 -14.25 14.14 -8.11
CA PRO A 166 -14.63 13.70 -9.46
C PRO A 166 -13.69 14.18 -10.57
N TYR A 167 -13.30 15.45 -10.53
CA TYR A 167 -12.46 16.07 -11.56
C TYR A 167 -10.97 15.72 -11.41
N ALA A 168 -10.45 15.83 -10.18
CA ALA A 168 -9.04 15.54 -9.91
C ALA A 168 -8.73 14.04 -9.99
N GLY A 169 -9.64 13.20 -9.50
CA GLY A 169 -9.52 11.74 -9.49
C GLY A 169 -9.54 11.14 -10.89
N SER A 170 -10.45 11.58 -11.76
CA SER A 170 -10.51 11.12 -13.15
C SER A 170 -9.24 11.50 -13.93
N THR A 171 -8.76 12.73 -13.77
CA THR A 171 -7.50 13.19 -14.38
C THR A 171 -6.31 12.37 -13.89
N PHE A 172 -6.22 12.10 -12.58
CA PHE A 172 -5.15 11.29 -12.00
C PHE A 172 -5.15 9.86 -12.56
N VAL A 173 -6.32 9.21 -12.59
CA VAL A 173 -6.47 7.85 -13.12
C VAL A 173 -6.17 7.80 -14.62
N SER A 174 -6.60 8.80 -15.37
CA SER A 174 -6.28 8.90 -16.81
C SER A 174 -4.78 9.01 -17.04
N GLY A 175 -4.07 9.82 -16.26
CA GLY A 175 -2.61 9.93 -16.33
C GLY A 175 -1.92 8.61 -15.97
N GLU A 176 -2.36 7.94 -14.90
CA GLU A 176 -1.85 6.63 -14.50
C GLU A 176 -2.03 5.58 -15.63
N ASN A 177 -3.21 5.57 -16.25
CA ASN A 177 -3.51 4.65 -17.36
C ASN A 177 -2.68 4.98 -18.59
N LEU A 178 -2.50 6.26 -18.93
CA LEU A 178 -1.69 6.67 -20.08
C LEU A 178 -0.23 6.22 -19.93
N LEU A 179 0.35 6.36 -18.72
CA LEU A 179 1.70 5.86 -18.44
C LEU A 179 1.79 4.33 -18.58
N LYS A 180 0.78 3.60 -18.09
CA LYS A 180 0.71 2.13 -18.26
C LYS A 180 0.60 1.73 -19.73
N THR A 181 -0.22 2.43 -20.50
CA THR A 181 -0.32 2.20 -21.95
C THR A 181 1.02 2.48 -22.64
N GLY A 182 1.74 3.54 -22.26
CA GLY A 182 3.10 3.80 -22.76
C GLY A 182 4.05 2.63 -22.48
N ILE A 183 4.04 2.11 -21.24
CA ILE A 183 4.81 0.92 -20.84
C ILE A 183 4.46 -0.29 -21.72
N ASP A 184 3.17 -0.56 -21.89
CA ASP A 184 2.69 -1.72 -22.64
C ASP A 184 3.06 -1.61 -24.14
N ILE A 185 2.92 -0.42 -24.73
CA ILE A 185 3.34 -0.13 -26.11
C ILE A 185 4.85 -0.31 -26.25
N SER A 186 5.65 0.27 -25.37
CA SER A 186 7.11 0.14 -25.42
C SER A 186 7.56 -1.31 -25.32
N LYS A 187 6.97 -2.10 -24.41
CA LYS A 187 7.27 -3.54 -24.28
C LYS A 187 6.86 -4.33 -25.51
N ALA A 188 5.70 -4.04 -26.08
CA ALA A 188 5.25 -4.70 -27.30
C ALA A 188 6.19 -4.39 -28.46
N GLY A 189 6.62 -3.13 -28.60
CA GLY A 189 7.61 -2.71 -29.60
C GLY A 189 8.93 -3.46 -29.47
N ASP A 190 9.50 -3.47 -28.26
CA ASP A 190 10.75 -4.18 -27.94
C ASP A 190 10.69 -5.67 -28.32
N LEU A 191 9.61 -6.36 -27.93
CA LEU A 191 9.39 -7.77 -28.25
C LEU A 191 9.23 -8.03 -29.76
N ILE A 192 8.54 -7.13 -30.48
CA ILE A 192 8.38 -7.24 -31.93
C ILE A 192 9.73 -7.06 -32.62
N THR A 193 10.53 -6.07 -32.21
CA THR A 193 11.86 -5.84 -32.78
C THR A 193 12.82 -6.99 -32.50
N GLU A 194 12.81 -7.54 -31.29
CA GLU A 194 13.63 -8.70 -30.89
C GLU A 194 13.25 -9.98 -31.66
N ALA A 195 11.96 -10.15 -32.00
CA ALA A 195 11.50 -11.29 -32.78
C ALA A 195 11.84 -11.19 -34.28
N MET A 196 12.13 -9.98 -34.78
CA MET A 196 12.42 -9.71 -36.20
C MET A 196 13.92 -9.61 -36.51
N SER A 197 14.77 -9.36 -35.51
CA SER A 197 16.23 -9.31 -35.62
C SER A 197 16.86 -10.70 -35.65
#